data_AF-A0A661AN22-F1
#
_entry.id   AF-A0A661AN22-F1
#
_cell.length_a   1.000
_cell.length_b   1.000
_cell.length_c   1.000
_cell.angle_alpha   90.00
_cell.angle_beta   90.00
_cell.angle_gamma   90.00
#
_symmetry.space_group_name_H-M   'P 1'
#
loop_
_entity.id
_entity.type
_entity.pdbx_description
1 polymer ?
#
loop_
_entity_poly.entity_id
_entity_poly.type
_entity_poly.pdbx_seq_one_letter_code
_entity_poly.pdbx_strand_id
1 'polypeptide(L)'
;MRRARLTFIGAYHHVVSRGYGGMVIFPDDASRVKFLEFLRKFSNMYNISVYAFTLMDNHYHLVLENSSGNLSEFMKNLNGSYGSYFRAKYGGKGYVFQGRFWSAIINGTDYLKEVISYILFNPVRAGMETDPFRYKWNSIYYGKDTEKIHIQLSEFLNTDVITEFFDSYQDFISYVLEYGERKLQVYKTRAGFYIGNLVELEKVTDLFDKRGLKKNQGTGKRLKEGSIKNAVKRFESRKEVNLSELEFNTLREKKTRGELLVYLRDRGFSYRKILQLPYFKGLKLSSLSALYRHWKKNLE
;
A
#
# COMPACT_ATOMS: atom_id res chain seq x y z
N MET A 1 6.04 -26.98 10.58
CA MET A 1 6.18 -25.64 11.20
C MET A 1 6.10 -24.57 10.10
N ARG A 2 5.22 -23.57 10.21
CA ARG A 2 5.04 -22.52 9.18
C ARG A 2 6.14 -21.46 9.31
N ARG A 3 6.81 -21.09 8.20
CA ARG A 3 7.78 -19.98 8.19
C ARG A 3 7.10 -18.63 8.02
N ALA A 4 7.67 -17.62 8.69
CA ALA A 4 7.32 -16.22 8.50
C ALA A 4 7.63 -15.81 7.05
N ARG A 5 6.83 -14.88 6.49
CA ARG A 5 7.13 -14.29 5.18
C ARG A 5 8.23 -13.25 5.34
N LEU A 6 9.16 -13.23 4.39
CA LEU A 6 10.10 -12.12 4.23
C LEU A 6 9.33 -10.82 3.97
N THR A 7 9.36 -9.90 4.93
CA THR A 7 8.74 -8.58 4.82
C THR A 7 9.30 -7.64 5.89
N PHE A 8 9.36 -6.34 5.60
CA PHE A 8 9.75 -5.29 6.53
C PHE A 8 9.02 -3.97 6.17
N ILE A 9 9.18 -2.95 7.02
CA ILE A 9 8.55 -1.65 6.79
C ILE A 9 9.23 -0.99 5.58
N GLY A 10 8.43 -0.60 4.58
CA GLY A 10 8.91 -0.04 3.32
C GLY A 10 9.17 -1.09 2.23
N ALA A 11 8.99 -2.38 2.53
CA ALA A 11 9.11 -3.43 1.51
C ALA A 11 7.96 -3.35 0.50
N TYR A 12 8.27 -3.43 -0.79
CA TYR A 12 7.29 -3.61 -1.84
C TYR A 12 6.93 -5.08 -2.01
N HIS A 13 5.67 -5.35 -2.34
CA HIS A 13 5.13 -6.69 -2.45
C HIS A 13 4.22 -6.83 -3.65
N HIS A 14 4.48 -7.86 -4.46
CA HIS A 14 3.48 -8.44 -5.34
C HIS A 14 2.63 -9.39 -4.51
N VAL A 15 1.31 -9.21 -4.50
CA VAL A 15 0.38 -10.04 -3.75
C VAL A 15 -0.68 -10.63 -4.67
N VAL A 16 -0.95 -11.91 -4.47
CA VAL A 16 -1.98 -12.64 -5.22
C VAL A 16 -2.84 -13.44 -4.25
N SER A 17 -4.16 -13.38 -4.45
CA SER A 17 -5.11 -14.26 -3.76
C SER A 17 -6.12 -14.78 -4.77
N ARG A 18 -6.41 -16.09 -4.68
CA ARG A 18 -7.27 -16.81 -5.61
C ARG A 18 -8.44 -17.46 -4.86
N GLY A 19 -9.56 -17.62 -5.56
CA GLY A 19 -10.71 -18.38 -5.11
C GLY A 19 -10.36 -19.82 -4.78
N TYR A 20 -10.99 -20.37 -3.76
CA TYR A 20 -10.85 -21.78 -3.40
C TYR A 20 -11.27 -22.67 -4.58
N GLY A 21 -10.43 -23.64 -4.95
CA GLY A 21 -10.69 -24.50 -6.11
C GLY A 21 -10.76 -23.76 -7.45
N GLY A 22 -10.23 -22.53 -7.54
CA GLY A 22 -10.30 -21.71 -8.76
C GLY A 22 -11.66 -21.08 -9.03
N MET A 23 -12.57 -21.09 -8.04
CA MET A 23 -13.91 -20.51 -8.19
C MET A 23 -13.87 -19.01 -8.52
N VAL A 24 -14.87 -18.56 -9.28
CA VAL A 24 -15.11 -17.13 -9.50
C VAL A 24 -15.40 -16.46 -8.15
N ILE A 25 -14.60 -15.45 -7.82
CA ILE A 25 -14.76 -14.65 -6.61
C ILE A 25 -15.38 -13.29 -6.93
N PHE A 26 -15.39 -12.87 -8.20
CA PHE A 26 -15.98 -11.64 -8.68
C PHE A 26 -17.06 -11.89 -9.75
N PRO A 27 -18.25 -12.40 -9.38
CA PRO A 27 -19.29 -12.80 -10.33
C PRO A 27 -20.00 -11.61 -11.00
N ASP A 28 -19.94 -10.42 -10.39
CA ASP A 28 -20.55 -9.21 -10.94
C ASP A 28 -19.72 -7.95 -10.59
N ASP A 29 -20.02 -6.84 -11.24
CA ASP A 29 -19.33 -5.57 -11.04
C ASP A 29 -19.49 -5.03 -9.61
N ALA A 30 -20.67 -5.23 -9.00
CA ALA A 30 -20.91 -4.80 -7.62
C ALA A 30 -20.01 -5.51 -6.62
N SER A 31 -19.64 -6.77 -6.88
CA SER A 31 -18.69 -7.54 -6.09
C SER A 31 -17.28 -6.97 -6.17
N ARG A 32 -16.87 -6.47 -7.35
CA ARG A 32 -15.56 -5.83 -7.55
C ARG A 32 -15.50 -4.48 -6.88
N VAL A 33 -16.55 -3.67 -7.05
CA VAL A 33 -16.71 -2.40 -6.33
C VAL A 33 -16.61 -2.62 -4.83
N LYS A 34 -17.31 -3.63 -4.28
CA LYS A 34 -17.26 -3.92 -2.85
C LYS A 34 -15.87 -4.33 -2.37
N PHE A 35 -15.13 -5.08 -3.18
CA PHE A 35 -13.75 -5.41 -2.86
C PHE A 35 -12.85 -4.17 -2.83
N LEU A 36 -13.00 -3.26 -3.81
CA LEU A 36 -12.24 -2.01 -3.84
C LEU A 36 -12.57 -1.11 -2.64
N GLU A 37 -13.82 -1.07 -2.19
CA GLU A 37 -14.19 -0.39 -0.94
C GLU A 37 -13.45 -0.95 0.28
N PHE A 38 -13.38 -2.28 0.41
CA PHE A 38 -12.63 -2.91 1.48
C PHE A 38 -11.12 -2.69 1.34
N LEU A 39 -10.59 -2.77 0.11
CA LEU A 39 -9.19 -2.50 -0.19
C LEU A 39 -8.80 -1.10 0.30
N ARG A 40 -9.55 -0.07 -0.09
CA ARG A 40 -9.38 1.31 0.39
C ARG A 40 -9.51 1.44 1.90
N LYS A 41 -10.56 0.87 2.49
CA LYS A 41 -10.79 0.95 3.93
C LYS A 41 -9.60 0.39 4.71
N PHE A 42 -9.12 -0.78 4.32
CA PHE A 42 -8.05 -1.46 5.03
C PHE A 42 -6.67 -0.91 4.67
N SER A 43 -6.44 -0.42 3.46
CA SER A 43 -5.18 0.25 3.10
C SER A 43 -4.96 1.47 4.00
N ASN A 44 -6.01 2.28 4.20
CA ASN A 44 -5.98 3.42 5.11
C ASN A 44 -5.81 2.99 6.57
N MET A 45 -6.62 2.03 7.05
CA MET A 45 -6.57 1.57 8.43
C MET A 45 -5.21 0.97 8.83
N TYR A 46 -4.58 0.22 7.92
CA TYR A 46 -3.30 -0.44 8.18
C TYR A 46 -2.12 0.36 7.68
N ASN A 47 -2.33 1.56 7.10
CA ASN A 47 -1.31 2.35 6.45
C ASN A 47 -0.45 1.48 5.51
N ILE A 48 -1.09 0.99 4.45
CA ILE A 48 -0.50 0.22 3.34
C ILE A 48 -0.70 1.04 2.07
N SER A 49 0.37 1.34 1.36
CA SER A 49 0.28 2.09 0.09
C SER A 49 -0.10 1.10 -1.03
N VAL A 50 -1.10 1.43 -1.84
CA VAL A 50 -1.50 0.61 -3.00
C VAL A 50 -0.97 1.27 -4.27
N TYR A 51 -0.01 0.63 -4.92
CA TYR A 51 0.63 1.16 -6.13
C TYR A 51 -0.15 0.76 -7.39
N ALA A 52 -0.63 -0.47 -7.44
CA ALA A 52 -1.42 -0.98 -8.56
C ALA A 52 -2.31 -2.15 -8.15
N PHE A 53 -3.39 -2.36 -8.89
CA PHE A 53 -4.24 -3.55 -8.74
C PHE A 53 -4.81 -4.01 -10.07
N THR A 54 -5.15 -5.30 -10.11
CA THR A 54 -5.92 -5.93 -11.19
C THR A 54 -6.84 -6.98 -10.58
N LEU A 55 -8.15 -6.85 -10.79
CA LEU A 55 -9.13 -7.85 -10.34
C LEU A 55 -9.55 -8.73 -11.53
N MET A 56 -9.22 -10.02 -11.49
CA MET A 56 -9.65 -11.01 -12.48
C MET A 56 -11.03 -11.55 -12.08
N ASP A 57 -11.49 -12.68 -12.61
CA ASP A 57 -12.74 -13.32 -12.15
C ASP A 57 -12.54 -14.16 -10.89
N ASN A 58 -11.50 -14.99 -10.88
CA ASN A 58 -11.23 -15.95 -9.81
C ASN A 58 -10.02 -15.60 -8.93
N HIS A 59 -9.35 -14.47 -9.18
CA HIS A 59 -8.22 -14.00 -8.37
C HIS A 59 -8.02 -12.50 -8.53
N TYR A 60 -7.11 -11.93 -7.74
CA TYR A 60 -6.65 -10.56 -7.91
C TYR A 60 -5.14 -10.47 -7.73
N HIS A 61 -4.56 -9.40 -8.28
CA HIS A 61 -3.17 -8.98 -8.09
C HIS A 61 -3.13 -7.60 -7.45
N LEU A 62 -2.22 -7.41 -6.49
CA LEU A 62 -1.93 -6.11 -5.87
C LEU A 62 -0.41 -5.86 -5.88
N VAL A 63 -0.02 -4.61 -6.08
CA VAL A 63 1.32 -4.10 -5.77
C VAL A 63 1.21 -3.17 -4.58
N LEU A 64 1.85 -3.55 -3.48
CA LEU A 64 1.68 -2.90 -2.18
C LEU A 64 3.03 -2.52 -1.57
N GLU A 65 3.09 -1.40 -0.87
CA GLU A 65 4.18 -1.10 0.05
C GLU A 65 3.74 -1.42 1.49
N ASN A 66 4.52 -2.25 2.18
CA ASN A 66 4.31 -2.55 3.60
C ASN A 66 4.75 -1.36 4.47
N SER A 67 4.00 -0.27 4.38
CA SER A 67 4.28 1.03 4.98
C SER A 67 4.30 1.04 6.52
N SER A 68 3.63 0.08 7.16
CA SER A 68 3.48 0.01 8.61
C SER A 68 4.03 -1.25 9.26
N GLY A 69 4.40 -2.27 8.47
CA GLY A 69 4.77 -3.60 8.96
C GLY A 69 3.57 -4.55 9.12
N ASN A 70 2.34 -4.11 8.80
CA ASN A 70 1.10 -4.84 9.08
C ASN A 70 0.49 -5.56 7.87
N LEU A 71 1.26 -5.80 6.79
CA LEU A 71 0.77 -6.45 5.56
C LEU A 71 -0.07 -7.71 5.81
N SER A 72 0.35 -8.60 6.72
CA SER A 72 -0.40 -9.83 6.98
C SER A 72 -1.76 -9.61 7.65
N GLU A 73 -1.86 -8.62 8.54
CA GLU A 73 -3.13 -8.28 9.21
C GLU A 73 -4.06 -7.53 8.24
N PHE A 74 -3.50 -6.64 7.41
CA PHE A 74 -4.21 -6.01 6.30
C PHE A 74 -4.86 -7.06 5.38
N MET A 75 -4.08 -8.00 4.86
CA MET A 75 -4.60 -9.03 3.94
C MET A 75 -5.62 -9.96 4.60
N LYS A 76 -5.43 -10.29 5.89
CA LYS A 76 -6.38 -11.10 6.64
C LYS A 76 -7.75 -10.42 6.72
N ASN A 77 -7.78 -9.13 7.03
CA ASN A 77 -9.04 -8.39 7.16
C ASN A 77 -9.68 -8.11 5.80
N LEU A 78 -8.88 -7.77 4.78
CA LEU A 78 -9.36 -7.62 3.40
C LEU A 78 -10.06 -8.89 2.90
N ASN A 79 -9.35 -10.03 2.94
CA ASN A 79 -9.91 -11.29 2.45
C ASN A 79 -11.03 -11.83 3.32
N GLY A 80 -10.94 -11.65 4.65
CA GLY A 80 -11.96 -12.10 5.59
C GLY A 80 -13.27 -11.33 5.41
N SER A 81 -13.21 -10.00 5.34
CA SER A 81 -14.39 -9.16 5.13
C SER A 81 -15.01 -9.37 3.75
N TYR A 82 -14.19 -9.46 2.70
CA TYR A 82 -14.72 -9.77 1.37
C TYR A 82 -15.34 -11.16 1.30
N GLY A 83 -14.68 -12.18 1.86
CA GLY A 83 -15.23 -13.54 1.89
C GLY A 83 -16.54 -13.62 2.65
N SER A 84 -16.68 -12.87 3.75
CA SER A 84 -17.93 -12.80 4.51
C SER A 84 -19.05 -12.12 3.70
N TYR A 85 -18.73 -11.00 3.04
CA TYR A 85 -19.66 -10.33 2.11
C TYR A 85 -20.10 -11.25 0.98
N PHE A 86 -19.14 -11.94 0.34
CA PHE A 86 -19.41 -12.86 -0.76
C PHE A 86 -20.37 -13.98 -0.32
N ARG A 87 -20.13 -14.61 0.85
CA ARG A 87 -21.01 -15.66 1.37
C ARG A 87 -22.39 -15.15 1.75
N ALA A 88 -22.49 -13.93 2.29
CA ALA A 88 -23.78 -13.32 2.59
C ALA A 88 -24.59 -13.03 1.31
N LYS A 89 -23.93 -12.59 0.22
CA LYS A 89 -24.61 -12.21 -1.03
C LYS A 89 -24.89 -13.38 -1.97
N TYR A 90 -23.94 -14.30 -2.13
CA TYR A 90 -24.01 -15.40 -3.12
C TYR A 90 -24.19 -16.78 -2.50
N GLY A 91 -24.22 -16.87 -1.17
CA GLY A 91 -24.38 -18.14 -0.46
C GLY A 91 -23.17 -19.08 -0.57
N GLY A 92 -23.43 -20.37 -0.35
CA GLY A 92 -22.42 -21.44 -0.26
C GLY A 92 -21.83 -21.61 1.15
N LYS A 93 -20.94 -22.60 1.29
CA LYS A 93 -20.29 -22.96 2.56
C LYS A 93 -18.76 -22.94 2.41
N GLY A 94 -18.06 -22.75 3.53
CA GLY A 94 -16.60 -22.81 3.56
C GLY A 94 -15.89 -21.58 2.99
N TYR A 95 -14.58 -21.73 2.78
CA TYR A 95 -13.67 -20.63 2.41
C TYR A 95 -13.98 -20.07 1.01
N VAL A 96 -13.83 -18.75 0.84
CA VAL A 96 -13.87 -18.09 -0.48
C VAL A 96 -12.49 -18.07 -1.11
N PHE A 97 -11.47 -17.72 -0.34
CA PHE A 97 -10.08 -17.67 -0.80
C PHE A 97 -9.32 -18.95 -0.45
N GLN A 98 -8.37 -19.32 -1.31
CA GLN A 98 -7.48 -20.45 -1.11
C GLN A 98 -6.40 -20.12 -0.08
N GLY A 99 -6.57 -20.62 1.15
CA GLY A 99 -5.54 -20.55 2.18
C GLY A 99 -5.07 -19.12 2.49
N ARG A 100 -3.77 -18.92 2.60
CA ARG A 100 -3.19 -17.58 2.76
C ARG A 100 -2.84 -17.00 1.39
N PHE A 101 -2.93 -15.68 1.26
CA PHE A 101 -2.42 -14.96 0.09
C PHE A 101 -0.96 -15.33 -0.21
N TRP A 102 -0.64 -15.39 -1.50
CA TRP A 102 0.71 -15.49 -2.00
C TRP A 102 1.35 -14.09 -2.02
N SER A 103 2.65 -14.00 -1.76
CA SER A 103 3.38 -12.75 -1.91
C SER A 103 4.84 -12.97 -2.22
N ALA A 104 5.36 -12.16 -3.14
CA ALA A 104 6.78 -11.95 -3.38
C ALA A 104 7.20 -10.56 -2.94
N ILE A 105 8.36 -10.44 -2.28
CA ILE A 105 8.98 -9.13 -2.05
C ILE A 105 9.60 -8.64 -3.37
N ILE A 106 9.48 -7.35 -3.64
CA ILE A 106 10.04 -6.69 -4.81
C ILE A 106 11.19 -5.82 -4.34
N ASN A 107 12.37 -6.01 -4.92
CA ASN A 107 13.56 -5.25 -4.58
C ASN A 107 14.01 -4.42 -5.79
N GLY A 108 14.09 -3.11 -5.62
CA GLY A 108 14.50 -2.18 -6.67
C GLY A 108 13.32 -1.57 -7.44
N THR A 109 13.50 -0.32 -7.85
CA THR A 109 12.48 0.46 -8.55
C THR A 109 12.18 -0.10 -9.94
N ASP A 110 13.17 -0.57 -10.68
CA ASP A 110 12.95 -1.12 -12.03
C ASP A 110 12.06 -2.37 -11.97
N TYR A 111 12.32 -3.26 -11.01
CA TYR A 111 11.47 -4.42 -10.76
C TYR A 111 10.07 -4.04 -10.28
N LEU A 112 9.92 -2.93 -9.55
CA LEU A 112 8.61 -2.39 -9.21
C LEU A 112 7.84 -1.97 -10.47
N LYS A 113 8.48 -1.26 -11.40
CA LYS A 113 7.89 -0.88 -12.70
C LYS A 113 7.48 -2.13 -13.49
N GLU A 114 8.38 -3.12 -13.61
CA GLU A 114 8.10 -4.39 -14.29
C GLU A 114 6.89 -5.12 -13.71
N VAL A 115 6.80 -5.22 -12.37
CA VAL A 115 5.67 -5.90 -11.72
C VAL A 115 4.36 -5.14 -11.93
N ILE A 116 4.37 -3.80 -11.88
CA ILE A 116 3.19 -2.99 -12.17
C ILE A 116 2.72 -3.26 -13.60
N SER A 117 3.61 -3.17 -14.58
CA SER A 117 3.30 -3.49 -15.98
C SER A 117 2.75 -4.90 -16.13
N TYR A 118 3.41 -5.89 -15.53
CA TYR A 118 3.00 -7.28 -15.58
C TYR A 118 1.58 -7.49 -15.04
N ILE A 119 1.23 -6.86 -13.91
CA ILE A 119 -0.10 -7.08 -13.34
C ILE A 119 -1.20 -6.45 -14.18
N LEU A 120 -0.96 -5.23 -14.69
CA LEU A 120 -1.89 -4.50 -15.53
C LEU A 120 -2.16 -5.22 -16.86
N PHE A 121 -1.19 -5.98 -17.36
CA PHE A 121 -1.32 -6.78 -18.57
C PHE A 121 -2.01 -8.14 -18.37
N ASN A 122 -2.26 -8.58 -17.13
CA ASN A 122 -2.92 -9.86 -16.87
C ASN A 122 -4.27 -10.06 -17.60
N PRO A 123 -5.17 -9.05 -17.69
CA PRO A 123 -6.44 -9.21 -18.40
C PRO A 123 -6.22 -9.54 -19.88
N VAL A 124 -5.24 -8.91 -20.52
CA VAL A 124 -4.87 -9.17 -21.92
C VAL A 124 -4.27 -10.57 -22.08
N ARG A 125 -3.32 -10.93 -21.20
CA ARG A 125 -2.74 -12.29 -21.18
C ARG A 125 -3.78 -13.39 -20.93
N ALA A 126 -4.87 -13.08 -20.24
CA ALA A 126 -5.98 -14.00 -20.00
C ALA A 126 -7.04 -13.98 -21.10
N GLY A 127 -6.88 -13.14 -22.14
CA GLY A 127 -7.86 -12.98 -23.22
C GLY A 127 -9.16 -12.30 -22.79
N MET A 128 -9.17 -11.60 -21.64
CA MET A 128 -10.36 -10.91 -21.12
C MET A 128 -10.56 -9.51 -21.72
N GLU A 129 -9.50 -8.93 -22.29
CA GLU A 129 -9.48 -7.60 -22.90
C GLU A 129 -8.37 -7.56 -23.95
N THR A 130 -8.44 -6.69 -24.96
CA THR A 130 -7.37 -6.54 -25.97
C THR A 130 -6.38 -5.43 -25.64
N ASP A 131 -6.78 -4.50 -24.77
CA ASP A 131 -6.02 -3.32 -24.37
C ASP A 131 -6.01 -3.21 -22.83
N PRO A 132 -4.84 -3.26 -22.16
CA PRO A 132 -4.78 -3.23 -20.69
C PRO A 132 -5.33 -1.93 -20.09
N PHE A 133 -5.39 -0.84 -20.89
CA PHE A 133 -5.89 0.47 -20.48
C PHE A 133 -7.42 0.58 -20.56
N ARG A 134 -8.11 -0.38 -21.17
CA ARG A 134 -9.59 -0.43 -21.26
C ARG A 134 -10.24 -1.27 -20.18
N TYR A 135 -9.46 -2.12 -19.51
CA TYR A 135 -9.98 -3.00 -18.48
C TYR A 135 -10.33 -2.24 -17.20
N LYS A 136 -11.63 -2.07 -16.95
CA LYS A 136 -12.20 -1.27 -15.83
C LYS A 136 -11.71 -1.69 -14.44
N TRP A 137 -11.26 -2.93 -14.29
CA TRP A 137 -10.84 -3.49 -12.99
C TRP A 137 -9.32 -3.52 -12.81
N ASN A 138 -8.62 -2.75 -13.63
CA ASN A 138 -7.22 -2.37 -13.45
C ASN A 138 -7.13 -0.98 -12.81
N SER A 139 -6.12 -0.77 -11.97
CA SER A 139 -5.83 0.56 -11.40
C SER A 139 -5.54 1.60 -12.47
N ILE A 140 -4.99 1.21 -13.62
CA ILE A 140 -4.66 2.13 -14.72
C ILE A 140 -5.88 2.78 -15.37
N TYR A 141 -7.03 2.11 -15.32
CA TYR A 141 -8.27 2.69 -15.83
C TYR A 141 -8.64 3.97 -15.07
N TYR A 142 -8.29 4.03 -13.78
CA TYR A 142 -8.56 5.16 -12.89
C TYR A 142 -7.45 6.22 -12.87
N GLY A 143 -6.35 6.01 -13.61
CA GLY A 143 -5.26 6.99 -13.77
C GLY A 143 -5.44 7.92 -14.97
N LYS A 144 -6.43 7.65 -15.84
CA LYS A 144 -6.86 8.58 -16.88
C LYS A 144 -7.84 9.59 -16.29
N ASP A 145 -7.87 10.77 -16.90
CA ASP A 145 -8.83 11.87 -16.70
C ASP A 145 -10.25 11.42 -17.07
N THR A 146 -10.78 10.43 -16.35
CA THR A 146 -12.12 9.88 -16.56
C THR A 146 -13.08 10.61 -15.66
N GLU A 147 -13.63 11.71 -16.18
CA GLU A 147 -14.93 12.16 -15.74
C GLU A 147 -15.89 10.96 -15.83
N LYS A 148 -16.42 10.54 -14.67
CA LYS A 148 -17.35 9.41 -14.47
C LYS A 148 -16.69 8.02 -14.46
N ILE A 149 -16.02 7.70 -13.35
CA ILE A 149 -16.41 6.63 -12.39
C ILE A 149 -15.60 6.86 -11.09
N HIS A 150 -16.29 7.41 -10.09
CA HIS A 150 -15.89 7.58 -8.69
C HIS A 150 -14.46 8.12 -8.40
N ILE A 151 -14.40 9.44 -8.25
CA ILE A 151 -13.37 10.27 -7.56
C ILE A 151 -12.85 9.64 -6.25
N GLN A 152 -13.58 8.70 -5.66
CA GLN A 152 -13.26 8.00 -4.42
C GLN A 152 -12.23 6.86 -4.51
N LEU A 153 -11.90 6.36 -5.71
CA LEU A 153 -10.94 5.27 -5.90
C LEU A 153 -9.52 5.78 -6.24
N SER A 154 -9.38 6.97 -6.82
CA SER A 154 -8.08 7.58 -7.07
C SER A 154 -7.37 8.02 -5.77
N GLU A 155 -8.12 8.40 -4.74
CA GLU A 155 -7.57 8.93 -3.47
C GLU A 155 -6.69 7.95 -2.67
N PHE A 156 -6.82 6.63 -2.87
CA PHE A 156 -6.03 5.63 -2.12
C PHE A 156 -4.96 4.92 -2.97
N LEU A 157 -5.03 5.11 -4.30
CA LEU A 157 -3.97 4.69 -5.19
C LEU A 157 -2.81 5.66 -5.04
N ASN A 158 -1.63 5.12 -4.77
CA ASN A 158 -0.42 5.90 -4.86
C ASN A 158 -0.03 5.97 -6.35
N THR A 159 -0.53 7.02 -7.01
CA THR A 159 -0.14 7.36 -8.38
C THR A 159 1.17 8.14 -8.44
N ASP A 160 1.75 8.51 -7.29
CA ASP A 160 3.05 9.20 -7.23
C ASP A 160 4.13 8.34 -7.91
N VAL A 161 3.98 7.01 -7.92
CA VAL A 161 4.76 6.06 -8.72
C VAL A 161 4.94 6.47 -10.18
N ILE A 162 3.91 7.06 -10.79
CA ILE A 162 3.95 7.48 -12.19
C ILE A 162 4.87 8.68 -12.31
N THR A 163 4.71 9.68 -11.44
CA THR A 163 5.51 10.91 -11.45
C THR A 163 6.92 10.74 -10.87
N GLU A 164 7.14 9.73 -10.02
CA GLU A 164 8.43 9.45 -9.38
C GLU A 164 9.32 8.59 -10.29
N PHE A 165 8.74 7.72 -11.12
CA PHE A 165 9.49 6.70 -11.87
C PHE A 165 9.39 6.81 -13.38
N PHE A 166 8.51 7.67 -13.89
CA PHE A 166 8.35 7.95 -15.31
C PHE A 166 8.31 9.47 -15.52
N ASP A 167 8.94 9.94 -16.59
CA ASP A 167 8.99 11.37 -16.90
C ASP A 167 7.61 11.92 -17.32
N SER A 168 6.78 11.04 -17.88
CA SER A 168 5.39 11.36 -18.23
C SER A 168 4.46 10.13 -18.13
N TYR A 169 3.15 10.40 -18.13
CA TYR A 169 2.14 9.34 -18.26
C TYR A 169 2.27 8.57 -19.58
N GLN A 170 2.77 9.22 -20.64
CA GLN A 170 2.99 8.58 -21.93
C GLN A 170 4.17 7.60 -21.89
N ASP A 171 5.22 7.91 -21.12
CA ASP A 171 6.35 6.99 -20.90
C ASP A 171 5.92 5.78 -20.09
N PHE A 172 5.06 6.00 -19.09
CA PHE A 172 4.44 4.91 -18.34
C PHE A 172 3.60 4.00 -19.26
N ILE A 173 2.75 4.55 -20.13
CA ILE A 173 1.97 3.78 -21.10
C ILE A 173 2.89 2.97 -22.02
N SER A 174 3.91 3.62 -22.60
CA SER A 174 4.86 2.97 -23.50
C SER A 174 5.57 1.82 -22.79
N TYR A 175 5.98 2.02 -21.54
CA TYR A 175 6.61 1.00 -20.72
C TYR A 175 5.67 -0.17 -20.40
N VAL A 176 4.39 0.09 -20.07
CA VAL A 176 3.40 -0.98 -19.85
C VAL A 176 3.20 -1.80 -21.13
N LEU A 177 3.14 -1.17 -22.29
CA LEU A 177 2.98 -1.85 -23.58
C LEU A 177 4.22 -2.68 -23.96
N GLU A 178 5.42 -2.14 -23.74
CA GLU A 178 6.67 -2.81 -24.12
C GLU A 178 7.07 -3.95 -23.17
N TYR A 179 6.77 -3.81 -21.87
CA TYR A 179 7.24 -4.74 -20.84
C TYR A 179 6.12 -5.61 -20.23
N GLY A 180 4.85 -5.24 -20.37
CA GLY A 180 3.73 -5.91 -19.68
C GLY A 180 3.49 -7.36 -20.11
N GLU A 181 3.80 -7.73 -21.35
CA GLU A 181 3.68 -9.11 -21.83
C GLU A 181 4.82 -10.02 -21.38
N ARG A 182 5.93 -9.44 -20.90
CA ARG A 182 7.12 -10.20 -20.52
C ARG A 182 6.79 -11.09 -19.31
N LYS A 183 7.40 -12.28 -19.29
CA LYS A 183 7.27 -13.18 -18.14
C LYS A 183 7.98 -12.57 -16.94
N LEU A 184 7.24 -12.38 -15.86
CA LEU A 184 7.80 -11.93 -14.59
C LEU A 184 8.65 -13.05 -13.95
N GLN A 185 9.93 -12.77 -13.72
CA GLN A 185 10.82 -13.71 -13.06
C GLN A 185 10.65 -13.65 -11.54
N VAL A 186 10.30 -14.78 -10.94
CA VAL A 186 10.12 -14.89 -9.49
C VAL A 186 10.98 -16.01 -8.93
N TYR A 187 11.83 -15.65 -7.97
CA TYR A 187 12.71 -16.58 -7.29
C TYR A 187 12.05 -17.11 -6.01
N LYS A 188 12.12 -18.42 -5.80
CA LYS A 188 11.69 -19.05 -4.54
C LYS A 188 12.89 -19.22 -3.63
N THR A 189 12.86 -18.59 -2.46
CA THR A 189 13.94 -18.62 -1.48
C THR A 189 13.49 -19.36 -0.21
N ARG A 190 14.42 -19.54 0.74
CA ARG A 190 14.10 -20.11 2.06
C ARG A 190 13.16 -19.24 2.89
N ALA A 191 13.09 -17.93 2.61
CA ALA A 191 12.33 -16.93 3.36
C ALA A 191 11.02 -16.49 2.65
N GLY A 192 10.82 -16.88 1.39
CA GLY A 192 9.62 -16.53 0.62
C GLY A 192 9.89 -16.43 -0.86
N PHE A 193 9.00 -15.75 -1.58
CA PHE A 193 9.22 -15.42 -2.99
C PHE A 193 9.87 -14.04 -3.11
N TYR A 194 10.70 -13.85 -4.12
CA TYR A 194 11.51 -12.66 -4.34
C TYR A 194 11.53 -12.30 -5.82
N ILE A 195 11.42 -11.00 -6.11
CA ILE A 195 11.53 -10.41 -7.44
C ILE A 195 12.59 -9.31 -7.33
N GLY A 196 13.64 -9.42 -8.13
CA GLY A 196 14.79 -8.52 -8.07
C GLY A 196 16.08 -9.21 -8.48
N ASN A 197 17.20 -8.52 -8.33
CA ASN A 197 18.52 -9.10 -8.56
C ASN A 197 18.88 -10.07 -7.42
N LEU A 198 19.42 -11.24 -7.76
CA LEU A 198 19.86 -12.27 -6.81
C LEU A 198 20.98 -11.79 -5.87
N VAL A 199 21.86 -10.90 -6.32
CA VAL A 199 22.94 -10.33 -5.49
C VAL A 199 22.38 -9.49 -4.34
N GLU A 200 21.24 -8.84 -4.55
CA GLU A 200 20.64 -7.95 -3.54
C GLU A 200 19.79 -8.71 -2.52
N LEU A 201 19.49 -9.98 -2.78
CA LEU A 201 18.70 -10.83 -1.89
C LEU A 201 19.32 -10.95 -0.49
N GLU A 202 20.65 -11.01 -0.39
CA GLU A 202 21.38 -11.11 0.88
C GLU A 202 21.17 -9.87 1.76
N LYS A 203 21.17 -8.68 1.15
CA LYS A 203 20.89 -7.40 1.85
C LYS A 203 19.46 -7.35 2.39
N VAL A 204 18.52 -7.89 1.62
CA VAL A 204 17.10 -7.95 1.99
C VAL A 204 16.89 -8.92 3.16
N THR A 205 17.61 -10.05 3.20
CA THR A 205 17.58 -10.98 4.35
C THR A 205 18.16 -10.35 5.62
N ASP A 206 19.24 -9.57 5.52
CA ASP A 206 19.80 -8.83 6.66
C ASP A 206 18.81 -7.82 7.26
N LEU A 207 18.04 -7.12 6.41
CA LEU A 207 17.01 -6.18 6.87
C LEU A 207 15.87 -6.89 7.62
N PHE A 208 15.57 -8.13 7.24
CA PHE A 208 14.60 -8.98 7.92
C PHE A 208 15.13 -9.46 9.30
N ASP A 209 16.36 -9.96 9.35
CA ASP A 209 16.96 -10.54 10.56
C ASP A 209 17.28 -9.49 11.63
N LYS A 210 17.77 -8.31 11.24
CA LYS A 210 18.04 -7.19 12.16
C LYS A 210 16.81 -6.71 12.94
N ARG A 211 15.60 -7.01 12.45
CA ARG A 211 14.34 -6.71 13.15
C ARG A 211 13.78 -7.88 13.94
N GLY A 212 14.19 -9.12 13.65
CA GLY A 212 13.85 -10.32 14.40
C GLY A 212 14.35 -10.30 15.84
N LEU A 213 15.50 -9.65 16.10
CA LEU A 213 16.10 -9.52 17.43
C LEU A 213 15.30 -8.63 18.41
N LYS A 214 14.36 -7.80 17.94
CA LYS A 214 13.48 -6.99 18.82
C LYS A 214 12.21 -7.73 19.28
N LYS A 215 11.99 -8.99 18.88
CA LYS A 215 10.75 -9.73 19.16
C LYS A 215 10.76 -10.62 20.41
N ASN A 216 11.86 -10.74 21.14
CA ASN A 216 11.95 -11.56 22.36
C ASN A 216 11.69 -10.78 23.66
N GLN A 217 10.64 -9.96 23.71
CA GLN A 217 10.06 -9.54 24.99
C GLN A 217 8.52 -9.62 24.93
N GLY A 218 7.99 -10.62 25.64
CA GLY A 218 6.73 -10.62 26.38
C GLY A 218 5.44 -10.05 25.78
N THR A 219 4.50 -10.96 25.50
CA THR A 219 3.05 -10.88 25.80
C THR A 219 2.22 -9.63 25.45
N GLY A 220 1.31 -9.82 24.48
CA GLY A 220 -0.12 -9.49 24.66
C GLY A 220 -0.54 -8.03 24.85
N LYS A 221 -0.70 -7.29 23.74
CA LYS A 221 -1.81 -6.34 23.52
C LYS A 221 -1.79 -5.86 22.07
N ARG A 222 -2.99 -5.79 21.47
CA ARG A 222 -3.28 -5.23 20.13
C ARG A 222 -2.41 -4.00 19.82
N LEU A 223 -1.42 -4.15 18.94
CA LEU A 223 -0.67 -3.03 18.38
C LEU A 223 -1.42 -2.50 17.15
N LYS A 224 -2.27 -1.48 17.39
CA LYS A 224 -2.69 -0.55 16.34
C LYS A 224 -1.49 0.33 15.94
N GLU A 225 -1.30 0.41 14.62
CA GLU A 225 -0.57 1.45 13.87
C GLU A 225 0.96 1.54 14.01
N GLY A 226 1.61 1.51 12.85
CA GLY A 226 3.03 1.77 12.65
C GLY A 226 3.48 3.05 13.36
N SER A 227 4.71 2.99 13.88
CA SER A 227 5.28 4.02 14.75
C SER A 227 5.16 5.42 14.14
N ILE A 228 4.72 6.38 14.95
CA ILE A 228 4.67 7.81 14.61
C ILE A 228 6.02 8.33 14.09
N LYS A 229 7.14 7.72 14.53
CA LYS A 229 8.49 8.03 14.04
C LYS A 229 8.66 7.76 12.54
N ASN A 230 8.00 6.75 11.99
CA ASN A 230 8.08 6.47 10.55
C ASN A 230 7.26 7.45 9.74
N ALA A 231 6.12 7.90 10.28
CA ALA A 231 5.32 8.94 9.65
C ALA A 231 6.08 10.26 9.58
N VAL A 232 6.83 10.61 10.64
CA VAL A 232 7.74 11.77 10.64
C VAL A 232 8.79 11.64 9.54
N LYS A 233 9.51 10.52 9.43
CA LYS A 233 10.54 10.33 8.40
C LYS A 233 10.01 10.51 6.98
N ARG A 234 8.79 10.04 6.71
CA ARG A 234 8.14 10.21 5.40
C ARG A 234 7.78 11.66 5.11
N PHE A 235 7.34 12.38 6.14
CA PHE A 235 7.10 13.81 6.03
C PHE A 235 8.40 14.56 5.69
N GLU A 236 9.50 14.24 6.40
CA GLU A 236 10.84 14.81 6.15
C GLU A 236 11.29 14.58 4.70
N SER A 237 11.20 13.35 4.20
CA SER A 237 11.55 13.04 2.81
C SER A 237 10.68 13.79 1.80
N ARG A 238 9.35 13.83 1.99
CA ARG A 238 8.44 14.48 1.04
C ARG A 238 8.61 15.99 0.97
N LYS A 239 9.01 16.62 2.08
CA LYS A 239 9.19 18.07 2.18
C LYS A 239 10.64 18.50 1.99
N GLU A 240 11.53 17.55 1.72
CA GLU A 240 12.98 17.75 1.63
C GLU A 240 13.50 18.58 2.81
N VAL A 241 13.05 18.20 4.01
CA VAL A 241 13.33 18.94 5.24
C VAL A 241 13.86 18.01 6.32
N ASN A 242 14.88 18.45 7.05
CA ASN A 242 15.31 17.80 8.27
C ASN A 242 14.66 18.51 9.47
N LEU A 243 13.62 17.91 10.08
CA LEU A 243 12.90 18.55 11.18
C LEU A 243 13.77 18.69 12.43
N SER A 244 14.82 17.88 12.56
CA SER A 244 15.74 17.94 13.71
C SER A 244 16.68 19.15 13.67
N GLU A 245 16.83 19.79 12.51
CA GLU A 245 17.64 21.00 12.31
C GLU A 245 16.82 22.29 12.46
N LEU A 246 15.50 22.20 12.65
CA LEU A 246 14.62 23.36 12.75
C LEU A 246 14.40 23.76 14.21
N GLU A 247 14.50 25.06 14.48
CA GLU A 247 14.18 25.63 15.80
C GLU A 247 12.71 26.04 15.95
N PHE A 248 11.98 26.13 14.83
CA PHE A 248 10.58 26.55 14.75
C PHE A 248 10.32 28.01 15.14
N ASN A 249 11.31 28.86 14.86
CA ASN A 249 11.29 30.28 15.20
C ASN A 249 10.82 31.14 14.01
N THR A 250 11.17 30.74 12.79
CA THR A 250 10.78 31.45 11.56
C THR A 250 9.34 31.11 11.12
N LEU A 251 8.73 32.00 10.32
CA LEU A 251 7.39 31.75 9.74
C LEU A 251 7.35 30.46 8.90
N ARG A 252 8.42 30.20 8.13
CA ARG A 252 8.55 29.01 7.27
C ARG A 252 8.62 27.72 8.10
N GLU A 253 9.37 27.71 9.19
CA GLU A 253 9.45 26.54 10.07
C GLU A 253 8.14 26.31 10.82
N LYS A 254 7.50 27.38 11.30
CA LYS A 254 6.18 27.29 11.95
C LYS A 254 5.13 26.71 11.00
N LYS A 255 5.18 27.09 9.72
CA LYS A 255 4.36 26.48 8.65
C LYS A 255 4.66 25.00 8.48
N THR A 256 5.95 24.62 8.39
CA THR A 256 6.38 23.22 8.27
C THR A 256 5.88 22.37 9.45
N ARG A 257 5.94 22.90 10.68
CA ARG A 257 5.36 22.24 11.87
C ARG A 257 3.84 22.09 11.81
N GLY A 258 3.16 23.10 11.27
CA GLY A 258 1.72 23.06 11.03
C GLY A 258 1.33 21.99 10.01
N GLU A 259 2.08 21.89 8.92
CA GLU A 259 1.93 20.83 7.91
C GLU A 259 2.17 19.45 8.51
N LEU A 260 3.21 19.28 9.34
CA LEU A 260 3.47 18.02 10.06
C LEU A 260 2.32 17.65 10.99
N LEU A 261 1.72 18.63 11.68
CA LEU A 261 0.56 18.40 12.55
C LEU A 261 -0.63 17.85 11.77
N VAL A 262 -0.98 18.49 10.65
CA VAL A 262 -2.07 18.06 9.76
C VAL A 262 -1.76 16.67 9.21
N TYR A 263 -0.55 16.48 8.68
CA TYR A 263 -0.09 15.22 8.11
C TYR A 263 -0.22 14.04 9.09
N LEU A 264 0.20 14.23 10.35
CA LEU A 264 0.11 13.20 11.39
C LEU A 264 -1.32 12.99 11.87
N ARG A 265 -2.10 14.07 12.00
CA ARG A 265 -3.46 13.98 12.53
C ARG A 265 -4.42 13.29 11.57
N ASP A 266 -4.31 13.59 10.27
CA ASP A 266 -5.11 12.94 9.22
C ASP A 266 -4.78 11.46 9.06
N ARG A 267 -3.58 11.04 9.50
CA ARG A 267 -3.14 9.63 9.57
C ARG A 267 -3.56 8.93 10.87
N GLY A 268 -4.45 9.52 11.65
CA GLY A 268 -5.06 8.88 12.83
C GLY A 268 -4.28 9.03 14.13
N PHE A 269 -3.09 9.64 14.13
CA PHE A 269 -2.33 9.82 15.37
C PHE A 269 -3.05 10.79 16.32
N SER A 270 -3.14 10.41 17.60
CA SER A 270 -3.76 11.25 18.63
C SER A 270 -2.89 12.45 18.98
N TYR A 271 -3.49 13.57 19.39
CA TYR A 271 -2.73 14.75 19.82
C TYR A 271 -1.75 14.43 20.95
N ARG A 272 -2.11 13.52 21.87
CA ARG A 272 -1.20 13.04 22.93
C ARG A 272 0.05 12.37 22.36
N LYS A 273 -0.09 11.57 21.30
CA LYS A 273 1.03 10.88 20.65
C LYS A 273 1.88 11.84 19.81
N ILE A 274 1.26 12.83 19.16
CA ILE A 274 1.95 13.87 18.40
C ILE A 274 2.78 14.77 19.33
N LEU A 275 2.23 15.15 20.49
CA LEU A 275 2.90 16.02 21.46
C LEU A 275 4.17 15.39 22.06
N GLN A 276 4.31 14.06 21.99
CA GLN A 276 5.53 13.36 22.42
C GLN A 276 6.71 13.52 21.44
N LEU A 277 6.48 14.05 20.24
CA LEU A 277 7.55 14.32 19.29
C LEU A 277 8.32 15.60 19.68
N PRO A 278 9.65 15.64 19.51
CA PRO A 278 10.47 16.79 19.92
C PRO A 278 10.07 18.09 19.22
N TYR A 279 9.54 18.01 17.99
CA TYR A 279 9.13 19.16 17.18
C TYR A 279 7.91 19.92 17.72
N PHE A 280 7.15 19.31 18.63
CA PHE A 280 5.97 19.92 19.27
C PHE A 280 6.24 20.33 20.73
N LYS A 281 7.50 20.25 21.19
CA LYS A 281 7.91 20.65 22.53
C LYS A 281 7.52 22.11 22.80
N GLY A 282 6.92 22.37 23.96
CA GLY A 282 6.46 23.70 24.37
C GLY A 282 5.03 24.06 23.95
N LEU A 283 4.37 23.25 23.11
CA LEU A 283 2.95 23.44 22.80
C LEU A 283 2.05 22.78 23.84
N LYS A 284 0.86 23.33 24.05
CA LYS A 284 -0.14 22.76 24.96
C LYS A 284 -1.03 21.77 24.21
N LEU A 285 -1.45 20.69 24.87
CA LEU A 285 -2.37 19.72 24.28
C LEU A 285 -3.69 20.39 23.81
N SER A 286 -4.17 21.37 24.58
CA SER A 286 -5.37 22.15 24.26
C SER A 286 -5.22 23.04 23.02
N SER A 287 -4.00 23.46 22.65
CA SER A 287 -3.78 24.30 21.47
C SER A 287 -3.65 23.52 20.16
N LEU A 288 -3.29 22.23 20.22
CA LEU A 288 -3.10 21.39 19.02
C LEU A 288 -4.37 21.26 18.16
N SER A 289 -5.56 21.22 18.76
CA SER A 289 -6.81 21.14 17.99
C SER A 289 -7.12 22.44 17.24
N ALA A 290 -6.80 23.60 17.82
CA ALA A 290 -6.98 24.90 17.17
C ALA A 290 -5.94 25.09 16.05
N LEU A 291 -4.68 24.73 16.32
CA LEU A 291 -3.60 24.74 15.32
C LEU A 291 -3.89 23.83 14.14
N TYR A 292 -4.39 22.60 14.39
CA TYR A 292 -4.79 21.68 13.33
C TYR A 292 -5.85 22.30 12.42
N ARG A 293 -6.92 22.87 12.99
CA ARG A 293 -7.99 23.51 12.20
C ARG A 293 -7.48 24.71 11.39
N HIS A 294 -6.63 25.53 12.00
CA HIS A 294 -6.04 26.70 11.33
C HIS A 294 -5.17 26.28 10.13
N TRP A 295 -4.24 25.34 10.34
CA TRP A 295 -3.35 24.89 9.27
C TRP A 295 -4.06 24.08 8.21
N LYS A 296 -5.06 23.26 8.58
CA LYS A 296 -5.86 22.52 7.61
C LYS A 296 -6.59 23.46 6.64
N LYS A 297 -7.20 24.54 7.15
CA LYS A 297 -7.86 25.55 6.33
C LYS A 297 -6.92 26.34 5.41
N ASN A 298 -5.66 26.50 5.80
CA ASN A 298 -4.66 27.25 5.02
C ASN A 298 -3.87 26.38 4.02
N LEU A 299 -4.14 25.08 3.98
CA LEU A 299 -3.50 24.10 3.09
C LEU A 299 -4.47 23.53 2.03
N GLU A 300 -5.76 23.85 2.15
CA GLU A 300 -6.83 23.64 1.16
C GLU A 300 -6.96 24.90 0.28
#